data_AF-A0A959C809-F1
#
_entry.id   AF-A0A959C809-F1
#
_cell.length_a   1.000
_cell.length_b   1.000
_cell.length_c   1.000
_cell.angle_alpha   90.00
_cell.angle_beta   90.00
_cell.angle_gamma   90.00
#
_symmetry.space_group_name_H-M   'P 1'
#
loop_
_entity.id
_entity.type
_entity.pdbx_description
1 polymer ?
#
loop_
_entity_poly.entity_id
_entity_poly.type
_entity_poly.pdbx_seq_one_letter_code
_entity_poly.pdbx_strand_id
1 'polypeptide(L)'
;NLVLNYALIFGEFGLPAMGIGGSGLASSIAEGVAFVVFVVYMLFDKKTAPMRVFTWPRFDWPLTRQQLNLALPVVANAAVGQGSWVFFFGMVENYGARALAISNLARTVYLLLSIPMWGFSSGV
;
A
#
# COMPACT_ATOMS: atom_id res chain seq x y z
N ASN A 1 -2.88 12.09 -5.40
CA ASN A 1 -1.54 11.71 -5.93
C ASN A 1 -1.39 12.06 -7.42
N LEU A 2 -2.24 11.58 -8.34
CA LEU A 2 -2.11 11.80 -9.80
C LEU A 2 -1.83 13.25 -10.23
N VAL A 3 -2.63 14.22 -9.74
CA VAL A 3 -2.49 15.65 -10.07
C VAL A 3 -1.20 16.25 -9.49
N LEU A 4 -0.83 15.88 -8.26
CA LEU A 4 0.41 16.35 -7.63
C LEU A 4 1.66 15.74 -8.28
N ASN A 5 1.60 14.46 -8.68
CA ASN A 5 2.66 13.81 -9.43
C ASN A 5 2.92 14.55 -10.74
N TYR A 6 1.86 14.88 -11.49
CA TYR A 6 2.01 15.62 -12.74
C TYR A 6 2.67 16.99 -12.52
N ALA A 7 2.22 17.75 -11.51
CA ALA A 7 2.78 19.06 -11.20
C ALA A 7 4.26 18.99 -10.74
N LEU A 8 4.60 18.07 -9.84
CA LEU A 8 5.94 18.00 -9.21
C LEU A 8 6.98 17.26 -10.05
N ILE A 9 6.57 16.30 -10.89
CA ILE A 9 7.47 15.58 -11.79
C ILE A 9 7.83 16.45 -12.99
N PHE A 10 6.83 17.07 -13.64
CA PHE A 10 7.03 17.84 -14.86
C PHE A 10 7.32 19.33 -14.62
N GLY A 11 7.15 19.84 -13.39
CA GLY A 11 7.37 21.26 -13.08
C GLY A 11 6.30 22.19 -13.64
N GLU A 12 5.10 21.65 -13.89
CA GLU A 12 3.92 22.43 -14.28
C GLU A 12 3.40 23.26 -13.07
N PHE A 13 2.66 24.35 -13.32
CA PHE A 13 2.17 25.31 -12.30
C PHE A 13 3.24 26.19 -11.60
N GLY A 14 4.43 26.37 -12.18
CA GLY A 14 5.48 27.25 -11.63
C GLY A 14 6.31 26.60 -10.51
N LEU A 15 6.22 25.27 -10.39
CA LEU A 15 7.01 24.46 -9.47
C LEU A 15 8.30 23.97 -10.17
N PRO A 16 9.42 23.82 -9.45
CA PRO A 16 10.63 23.23 -10.02
C PRO A 16 10.40 21.74 -10.35
N ALA A 17 10.87 21.30 -11.51
CA ALA A 17 10.81 19.89 -11.91
C ALA A 17 11.74 19.05 -11.01
N MET A 18 11.15 18.35 -10.04
CA MET A 18 11.88 17.54 -9.06
C MET A 18 12.04 16.07 -9.49
N GLY A 19 11.49 15.69 -10.66
CA GLY A 19 11.62 14.36 -11.23
C GLY A 19 11.13 13.27 -10.26
N ILE A 20 11.97 12.25 -10.02
CA ILE A 20 11.66 11.13 -9.11
C ILE A 20 11.45 11.60 -7.67
N GLY A 21 12.18 12.63 -7.22
CA GLY A 21 11.98 13.22 -5.89
C GLY A 21 10.60 13.86 -5.74
N GLY A 22 10.07 14.46 -6.80
CA GLY A 22 8.72 15.02 -6.85
C GLY A 22 7.63 13.95 -6.72
N SER A 23 7.87 12.75 -7.25
CA SER A 23 6.94 11.62 -7.13
C SER A 23 6.81 11.12 -5.68
N GLY A 24 7.94 11.03 -4.97
CA GLY A 24 7.94 10.69 -3.55
C GLY A 24 7.17 11.73 -2.72
N LEU A 25 7.46 13.01 -2.95
CA LEU A 25 6.82 14.13 -2.25
C LEU A 25 5.30 14.20 -2.52
N ALA A 26 4.88 14.04 -3.77
CA ALA A 26 3.47 13.97 -4.15
C ALA A 26 2.73 12.82 -3.43
N SER A 27 3.40 11.67 -3.27
CA SER A 27 2.84 10.51 -2.58
C SER A 27 2.70 10.76 -1.09
N SER A 28 3.72 11.30 -0.43
CA SER A 28 3.65 11.66 0.99
C SER A 28 2.58 12.72 1.27
N ILE A 29 2.43 13.73 0.40
CA ILE A 29 1.38 14.73 0.55
C ILE A 29 0.01 14.09 0.35
N ALA A 30 -0.17 13.22 -0.64
CA ALA A 30 -1.43 12.52 -0.86
C ALA A 30 -1.82 11.64 0.34
N GLU A 31 -0.87 10.94 0.94
CA GLU A 31 -1.07 10.19 2.18
C GLU A 31 -1.43 11.10 3.35
N GLY A 32 -0.75 12.24 3.50
CA GLY A 32 -1.06 13.24 4.52
C GLY A 32 -2.48 13.79 4.37
N VAL A 33 -2.91 14.09 3.15
CA VAL A 33 -4.29 14.53 2.88
C VAL A 33 -5.29 13.42 3.19
N ALA A 34 -5.02 12.18 2.79
CA ALA A 34 -5.88 11.04 3.12
C ALA A 34 -6.00 10.83 4.63
N PHE A 35 -4.89 10.94 5.37
CA PHE A 35 -4.86 10.88 6.83
C PHE A 35 -5.73 11.98 7.45
N VAL A 36 -5.57 13.24 7.01
CA VAL A 36 -6.37 14.37 7.51
C VAL A 36 -7.86 14.15 7.22
N VAL A 37 -8.21 13.75 6.01
CA VAL A 37 -9.61 13.44 5.64
C VAL A 37 -10.16 12.31 6.51
N PHE A 38 -9.37 11.27 6.77
CA PHE A 38 -9.79 10.14 7.59
C PHE A 38 -10.00 10.55 9.06
N VAL A 39 -9.10 11.35 9.63
CA VAL A 39 -9.23 11.89 10.99
C VAL A 39 -10.46 12.78 11.11
N VAL A 40 -10.66 13.68 10.14
CA VAL A 40 -11.85 14.55 10.07
C VAL A 40 -13.12 13.69 9.98
N TYR A 41 -13.16 12.74 9.06
CA TYR A 41 -14.30 11.82 8.92
C TYR A 41 -14.61 11.10 10.22
N MET A 42 -13.58 10.58 10.91
CA MET A 42 -13.72 9.86 12.18
C MET A 42 -14.22 10.75 13.33
N LEU A 43 -13.92 12.05 13.30
CA LEU A 43 -14.40 13.02 14.28
C LEU A 43 -15.88 13.40 14.05
N PHE A 44 -16.34 13.42 12.80
CA PHE A 44 -17.71 13.78 12.45
C PHE A 44 -18.68 12.59 12.40
N ASP A 45 -18.18 11.36 12.27
CA ASP A 45 -19.02 10.16 12.23
C ASP A 45 -19.53 9.79 13.64
N LYS A 46 -20.85 9.91 13.82
CA LYS A 46 -21.55 9.57 15.07
C LYS A 46 -21.46 8.07 15.42
N LYS A 47 -21.10 7.20 14.47
CA LYS A 47 -20.90 5.76 14.72
C LYS A 47 -19.54 5.44 15.34
N THR A 48 -18.57 6.35 15.30
CA THR A 48 -17.24 6.16 15.90
C THR A 48 -17.14 6.73 17.32
N ALA A 49 -18.11 7.55 17.73
CA ALA A 49 -18.25 8.06 19.10
C ALA A 49 -18.22 6.96 20.20
N PRO A 50 -18.83 5.77 20.04
CA PRO A 50 -18.73 4.69 21.03
C PRO A 50 -17.39 3.92 21.01
N MET A 51 -16.55 4.06 19.97
CA MET A 51 -15.23 3.38 19.90
C MET A 51 -14.15 4.05 20.76
N ARG A 52 -14.43 5.19 21.40
CA ARG A 52 -13.50 5.94 22.28
C ARG A 52 -12.08 6.06 21.69
N VAL A 53 -11.99 6.31 20.39
CA VAL A 53 -10.74 6.25 19.60
C VAL A 53 -9.68 7.26 20.05
N PHE A 54 -10.10 8.33 20.73
CA PHE A 54 -9.21 9.35 21.31
C PHE A 54 -8.93 9.14 22.81
N THR A 55 -9.41 8.06 23.42
CA THR A 55 -9.03 7.71 24.80
C THR A 55 -7.81 6.82 24.78
N TRP A 56 -6.90 7.04 25.72
CA TRP A 56 -5.75 6.16 25.92
C TRP A 56 -6.25 4.74 26.21
N PRO A 57 -6.03 3.77 25.31
CA PRO A 57 -6.43 2.40 25.57
C PRO A 57 -5.60 1.88 26.74
N ARG A 58 -6.23 1.13 27.65
CA ARG A 58 -5.49 0.33 28.62
C ARG A 58 -4.72 -0.72 27.81
N PHE A 59 -3.40 -0.71 27.91
CA PHE A 59 -2.56 -1.66 27.19
C PHE A 59 -2.83 -3.06 27.74
N ASP A 60 -3.64 -3.83 27.02
CA ASP A 60 -3.97 -5.21 27.35
C ASP A 60 -2.98 -6.13 26.62
N TRP A 61 -1.97 -6.58 27.37
CA TRP A 61 -0.94 -7.47 26.85
C TRP A 61 -1.50 -8.81 26.32
N PRO A 62 -2.44 -9.49 27.02
CA PRO A 62 -3.15 -10.65 26.47
C PRO A 62 -3.80 -10.40 25.11
N LEU A 63 -4.56 -9.32 24.95
CA LEU A 63 -5.23 -8.97 23.71
C LEU A 63 -4.24 -8.64 22.58
N THR A 64 -3.20 -7.87 22.92
CA THR A 64 -2.13 -7.50 21.98
C THR A 64 -1.39 -8.75 21.48
N ARG A 65 -1.08 -9.70 22.39
CA ARG A 65 -0.43 -10.96 22.02
C ARG A 65 -1.33 -11.83 21.14
N GLN A 66 -2.63 -11.86 21.40
CA GLN A 66 -3.59 -12.59 20.57
C GLN A 66 -3.66 -12.00 19.16
N GLN A 67 -3.71 -10.67 19.04
CA GLN A 67 -3.65 -9.98 17.75
C GLN A 67 -2.34 -10.25 17.01
N LEU A 68 -1.20 -10.19 17.70
CA LEU A 68 0.10 -10.49 17.10
C LEU A 68 0.19 -11.94 16.64
N ASN A 69 -0.26 -12.92 17.44
CA ASN A 69 -0.26 -14.32 17.04
C ASN A 69 -1.15 -14.60 15.81
N LEU A 70 -2.20 -13.80 15.60
CA LEU A 70 -3.03 -13.89 14.40
C LEU A 70 -2.39 -13.16 13.20
N ALA A 71 -1.81 -11.99 13.43
CA ALA A 71 -1.21 -11.17 12.37
C ALA A 71 0.12 -11.73 11.86
N LEU A 72 0.95 -12.29 12.74
CA LEU A 72 2.26 -12.86 12.41
C LEU A 72 2.21 -13.89 11.27
N PRO A 73 1.35 -14.93 11.28
CA PRO A 73 1.30 -15.89 10.17
C PRO A 73 0.84 -15.25 8.87
N VAL A 74 -0.09 -14.29 8.92
CA VAL A 74 -0.57 -13.56 7.73
C VAL A 74 0.55 -12.73 7.11
N VAL A 75 1.28 -11.98 7.94
CA VAL A 75 2.43 -11.17 7.49
C VAL A 75 3.55 -12.07 6.97
N ALA A 76 3.86 -13.17 7.65
CA ALA A 76 4.86 -14.13 7.20
C ALA A 76 4.49 -14.73 5.84
N ASN A 77 3.23 -15.12 5.64
CA ASN A 77 2.76 -15.64 4.37
C ASN A 77 2.86 -14.59 3.24
N ALA A 78 2.47 -13.34 3.50
CA ALA A 78 2.61 -12.25 2.55
C ALA A 78 4.08 -11.94 2.22
N ALA A 79 4.96 -11.95 3.24
CA ALA A 79 6.39 -11.72 3.08
C ALA A 79 7.05 -12.82 2.24
N VAL A 80 6.70 -14.09 2.50
CA VAL A 80 7.16 -15.23 1.69
C VAL A 80 6.67 -15.08 0.26
N GLY A 81 5.39 -14.76 0.03
CA GLY A 81 4.84 -14.58 -1.32
C GLY A 81 5.58 -13.49 -2.12
N GLN A 82 5.82 -12.33 -1.50
CA GLN A 82 6.57 -11.24 -2.15
C GLN A 82 8.06 -11.58 -2.30
N GLY A 83 8.66 -12.25 -1.32
CA GLY A 83 10.05 -12.69 -1.37
C GLY A 83 10.31 -13.73 -2.46
N SER A 84 9.41 -14.70 -2.63
CA SER A 84 9.46 -15.68 -3.73
C SER A 84 9.45 -14.99 -5.08
N TRP A 85 8.67 -13.91 -5.21
CA TRP A 85 8.62 -13.13 -6.44
C TRP A 85 9.94 -12.42 -6.74
N VAL A 86 10.54 -11.77 -5.74
CA VAL A 86 11.85 -11.12 -5.88
C VAL A 86 12.92 -12.14 -6.25
N PHE A 87 12.93 -13.29 -5.59
CA PHE A 87 13.86 -14.38 -5.88
C PHE A 87 13.68 -14.93 -7.31
N PHE A 88 12.44 -15.16 -7.74
CA PHE A 88 12.12 -15.61 -9.09
C PHE A 88 12.58 -14.60 -10.16
N PHE A 89 12.31 -13.31 -9.96
CA PHE A 89 12.72 -12.27 -10.90
C PHE A 89 14.23 -12.12 -10.97
N GLY A 90 14.94 -12.17 -9.85
CA GLY A 90 16.40 -12.16 -9.84
C GLY A 90 17.01 -13.35 -10.58
N MET A 91 16.38 -14.53 -10.51
CA MET A 91 16.82 -15.69 -11.29
C MET A 91 16.54 -15.51 -12.79
N VAL A 92 15.35 -15.03 -13.17
CA VAL A 92 14.94 -14.82 -14.57
C VAL A 92 15.76 -13.75 -15.27
N GLU A 93 16.23 -12.73 -14.54
CA GLU A 93 17.09 -11.67 -15.08
C GLU A 93 18.35 -12.22 -15.76
N ASN A 94 18.92 -13.31 -15.22
CA ASN A 94 20.10 -13.96 -15.77
C ASN A 94 19.86 -14.68 -17.11
N TYR A 95 18.60 -14.99 -17.47
CA TYR A 95 18.24 -15.67 -18.73
C TYR A 95 17.98 -14.72 -19.91
N GLY A 96 18.10 -13.40 -19.70
CA GLY A 96 18.04 -12.38 -20.75
C GLY A 96 16.73 -11.60 -20.85
N ALA A 97 16.79 -10.44 -21.49
CA ALA A 97 15.73 -9.43 -21.51
C ALA A 97 14.38 -9.93 -22.05
N ARG A 98 14.37 -10.91 -22.96
CA ARG A 98 13.12 -11.46 -23.52
C ARG A 98 12.34 -12.28 -22.48
N ALA A 99 13.03 -13.05 -21.64
CA ALA A 99 12.38 -13.84 -20.59
C ALA A 99 11.77 -12.92 -19.52
N LEU A 100 12.51 -11.88 -19.12
CA LEU A 100 12.04 -10.88 -18.16
C LEU A 100 10.78 -10.13 -18.65
N ALA A 101 10.74 -9.75 -19.93
CA ALA A 101 9.60 -9.08 -20.53
C ALA A 101 8.34 -9.95 -20.53
N ILE A 102 8.47 -11.25 -20.85
CA ILE A 102 7.36 -12.20 -20.83
C ILE A 102 6.85 -12.40 -19.39
N SER A 103 7.73 -12.56 -18.41
CA SER A 103 7.35 -12.69 -17.00
C SER A 103 6.65 -11.45 -16.47
N ASN A 104 7.09 -10.24 -16.87
CA ASN A 104 6.41 -9.00 -16.49
C ASN A 104 5.02 -8.89 -17.13
N LEU A 105 4.86 -9.26 -18.40
CA LEU A 105 3.55 -9.23 -19.06
C LEU A 105 2.58 -10.23 -18.42
N ALA A 106 3.04 -11.45 -18.17
CA ALA A 106 2.26 -12.46 -17.45
C ALA A 106 1.87 -11.97 -16.04
N ARG A 107 2.78 -11.28 -15.34
CA ARG A 107 2.50 -10.64 -14.04
C ARG A 107 1.38 -9.62 -14.15
N THR A 108 1.42 -8.72 -15.12
CA THR A 108 0.40 -7.69 -15.28
C THR A 108 -0.97 -8.30 -15.51
N VAL A 109 -1.05 -9.35 -16.34
CA VAL A 109 -2.30 -10.08 -16.57
C VAL A 109 -2.78 -10.78 -15.29
N TYR A 110 -1.87 -11.44 -14.56
CA TYR A 110 -2.18 -12.08 -13.29
C TYR A 110 -2.71 -11.09 -12.25
N LEU A 111 -2.07 -9.93 -12.11
CA LEU A 111 -2.49 -8.89 -11.18
C LEU A 111 -3.86 -8.31 -11.56
N LEU A 112 -4.11 -8.09 -12.85
CA LEU A 112 -5.40 -7.60 -13.33
C LEU A 112 -6.56 -8.51 -12.91
N LEU A 113 -6.36 -9.84 -13.01
CA LEU A 113 -7.35 -10.83 -12.60
C LEU A 113 -7.41 -11.01 -11.08
N SER A 114 -6.29 -10.85 -10.38
CA SER A 114 -6.19 -11.08 -8.93
C SER A 114 -6.75 -9.94 -8.10
N ILE A 115 -6.65 -8.68 -8.55
CA ILE A 115 -7.19 -7.52 -7.83
C ILE A 115 -8.69 -7.66 -7.49
N PRO A 116 -9.59 -8.01 -8.43
CA PRO A 116 -10.99 -8.21 -8.08
C PRO A 116 -11.19 -9.41 -7.16
N MET A 117 -10.41 -10.49 -7.32
CA MET A 117 -10.49 -11.65 -6.42
C MET A 117 -10.11 -11.29 -4.98
N TRP A 118 -9.07 -10.47 -4.77
CA TRP A 118 -8.72 -9.96 -3.45
C TRP A 118 -9.80 -9.02 -2.90
N GLY A 119 -10.43 -8.22 -3.76
CA GLY A 119 -11.57 -7.38 -3.37
C GLY A 119 -12.77 -8.20 -2.88
N PHE A 120 -13.10 -9.31 -3.56
CA PHE A 120 -14.14 -10.22 -3.09
C PHE A 120 -13.74 -10.95 -1.80
N SER A 121 -12.50 -11.38 -1.67
CA SER A 121 -12.01 -12.06 -0.46
C SER A 121 -11.95 -11.17 0.78
N SER A 122 -11.87 -9.84 0.63
CA SER A 122 -11.86 -8.91 1.77
C SER A 122 -13.26 -8.38 2.12
N GLY A 123 -14.21 -8.47 1.19
CA GLY A 123 -15.59 -8.04 1.37
C GLY A 123 -16.56 -9.10 1.93
N VAL A 124 -16.16 -10.38 1.95
CA VAL A 124 -16.89 -11.51 2.55
C VAL A 124 -16.17 -11.96 3.81
#